data_AF-F3ZBC0-F1
#
_entry.id   AF-F3ZBC0-F1
#
_cell.length_a   1.000
_cell.length_b   1.000
_cell.length_c   1.000
_cell.angle_alpha   90.00
_cell.angle_beta   90.00
_cell.angle_gamma   90.00
#
_symmetry.space_group_name_H-M   'P 1'
#
loop_
_entity.id
_entity.type
_entity.pdbx_description
1 polymer ?
#
loop_
_entity_poly.entity_id
_entity_poly.type
_entity_poly.pdbx_seq_one_letter_code
_entity_poly.pdbx_strand_id
1 'polypeptide(L)' 'MLAGDGRRYRHRWVASGHWRKHRSERYSEETRASKRWVPSHVKGPDGAPLLPTEKVNVWRR' A
#
# COMPACT_ATOMS: atom_id res chain seq x y z
N MET A 1 12.92 -2.49 23.59
CA MET A 1 13.11 -1.83 22.28
C MET A 1 11.77 -1.30 21.84
N LEU A 2 11.67 0.02 21.68
CA LEU A 2 10.41 0.75 21.53
C LEU A 2 9.65 0.26 20.28
N ALA A 3 8.59 -0.53 20.49
CA ALA A 3 7.56 -0.69 19.49
C ALA A 3 7.02 0.72 19.24
N GLY A 4 7.26 1.26 18.04
CA GLY A 4 6.76 2.58 17.68
C GLY A 4 5.29 2.66 18.05
N ASP A 5 4.87 3.79 18.62
CA ASP A 5 3.48 4.11 18.93
C ASP A 5 2.70 4.17 17.60
N GLY A 6 2.45 2.99 17.05
CA GLY A 6 2.02 2.77 15.69
C GLY A 6 0.53 2.94 15.67
N ARG A 7 0.04 3.85 14.82
CA ARG A 7 -1.40 4.01 14.55
C ARG A 7 -2.04 2.64 14.42
N ARG A 8 -2.80 2.23 15.44
CA ARG A 8 -3.57 0.99 15.43
C ARG A 8 -4.72 1.20 14.46
N TYR A 9 -4.58 0.68 13.26
CA TYR A 9 -5.68 0.69 12.30
C TYR A 9 -6.82 -0.17 12.85
N ARG A 10 -8.03 0.38 12.87
CA ARG A 10 -9.25 -0.31 13.33
C ARG A 10 -10.12 -0.85 12.21
N HIS A 11 -9.73 -0.57 10.96
CA HIS A 11 -10.50 -0.90 9.78
C HIS A 11 -9.60 -1.41 8.66
N ARG A 12 -10.20 -2.07 7.68
CA ARG A 12 -9.59 -2.41 6.40
C ARG A 12 -9.88 -1.35 5.34
N TRP A 13 -9.05 -1.24 4.31
CA TRP A 13 -9.26 -0.34 3.18
C TRP A 13 -8.76 -0.96 1.87
N VAL A 14 -9.33 -0.51 0.75
CA VAL A 14 -8.85 -0.89 -0.59
C VAL A 14 -7.66 0.00 -0.96
N ALA A 15 -6.48 -0.60 -1.05
CA ALA A 15 -5.33 0.06 -1.67
C ALA A 15 -5.48 -0.01 -3.19
N SER A 16 -5.42 1.14 -3.85
CA SER A 16 -5.49 1.19 -5.32
C SER A 16 -4.26 0.57 -5.97
N GLY A 17 -4.47 -0.01 -7.15
CA GLY A 17 -3.40 -0.52 -7.99
C GLY A 17 -2.33 0.54 -8.26
N HIS A 18 -1.06 0.12 -8.21
CA HIS A 18 0.07 1.03 -8.38
C HIS A 18 1.31 0.28 -8.88
N TRP A 19 2.24 1.05 -9.47
CA TRP A 19 3.57 0.55 -9.79
C TRP A 19 4.43 0.50 -8.53
N ARG A 20 4.93 -0.69 -8.19
CA ARG A 20 5.93 -0.89 -7.15
C ARG A 20 7.33 -0.71 -7.71
N LYS A 21 8.17 0.01 -6.96
CA LYS A 21 9.61 0.14 -7.21
C LYS A 21 10.38 -0.62 -6.14
N HIS A 22 11.39 -1.39 -6.54
CA HIS A 22 12.27 -2.12 -5.62
C HIS A 22 13.51 -1.26 -5.36
N ARG A 23 13.51 -0.46 -4.29
CA ARG A 23 14.63 0.47 -3.98
C ARG A 23 15.66 -0.07 -2.98
N SER A 24 15.40 -1.23 -2.37
CA SER A 24 16.27 -1.78 -1.33
C SER A 24 17.58 -2.31 -1.91
N GLU A 25 18.67 -2.09 -1.18
CA GLU A 25 20.02 -2.59 -1.48
C GLU A 25 20.13 -4.12 -1.56
N ARG A 26 19.10 -4.85 -1.11
CA ARG A 26 19.03 -6.31 -1.15
C ARG A 26 18.62 -6.89 -2.51
N TYR A 27 18.10 -6.06 -3.42
CA TYR A 27 17.68 -6.51 -4.75
C TYR A 27 18.78 -6.29 -5.79
N SER A 28 18.88 -7.15 -6.81
CA SER A 28 19.79 -6.96 -7.95
C SER A 28 19.47 -5.67 -8.72
N GLU A 29 20.44 -5.11 -9.45
CA GLU A 29 20.26 -3.88 -10.24
C GLU A 29 19.10 -4.00 -11.24
N GLU A 30 19.00 -5.14 -11.92
CA GLU A 30 17.88 -5.45 -12.83
C GLU A 30 16.52 -5.42 -12.10
N THR A 31 16.45 -5.99 -10.89
CA THR A 31 15.23 -5.98 -10.07
C THR A 31 14.87 -4.57 -9.62
N ARG A 32 15.87 -3.71 -9.35
CA ARG A 32 15.65 -2.31 -8.97
C ARG A 32 15.18 -1.45 -10.15
N ALA A 33 15.66 -1.75 -11.36
CA ALA A 33 15.23 -1.09 -12.59
C ALA A 33 13.81 -1.49 -13.00
N SER A 34 13.39 -2.70 -12.65
CA SER A 34 12.09 -3.25 -12.98
C SER A 34 10.94 -2.60 -12.18
N LYS A 35 9.88 -2.20 -12.87
CA LYS A 35 8.60 -1.78 -12.24
C LYS A 35 7.62 -2.94 -12.28
N ARG A 36 7.02 -3.28 -11.14
CA ARG A 36 5.97 -4.32 -11.07
C ARG A 36 4.62 -3.71 -10.78
N TRP A 37 3.61 -4.03 -11.58
CA TRP A 37 2.23 -3.65 -11.28
C TRP A 37 1.72 -4.47 -10.09
N VAL A 38 1.18 -3.77 -9.10
CA VAL A 38 0.47 -4.38 -7.97
C VAL A 38 -1.02 -4.07 -8.15
N PRO A 39 -1.88 -5.10 -8.31
CA PRO A 39 -3.32 -4.86 -8.43
C PRO A 39 -3.90 -4.31 -7.12
N SER A 40 -5.10 -3.74 -7.22
CA SER A 40 -5.84 -3.28 -6.05
C SER A 40 -6.06 -4.43 -5.07
N HIS A 41 -5.85 -4.20 -3.78
CA HIS A 41 -5.98 -5.22 -2.74
C HIS A 41 -6.41 -4.60 -1.40
N VAL A 42 -6.97 -5.43 -0.52
CA VAL A 42 -7.39 -5.01 0.81
C VAL A 42 -6.19 -4.98 1.75
N LYS A 43 -6.08 -3.92 2.55
CA LYS A 43 -5.11 -3.77 3.63
C LYS A 43 -5.83 -3.54 4.95
N GLY A 44 -5.12 -3.75 6.06
CA GLY A 44 -5.61 -3.53 7.42
C GLY A 44 -5.59 -4.82 8.24
N PRO A 45 -5.98 -4.74 9.52
CA PRO A 45 -6.04 -5.90 10.40
C PRO A 45 -7.07 -6.93 9.91
N ASP A 46 -6.76 -8.21 10.10
CA ASP A 46 -7.69 -9.29 9.85
C ASP A 46 -8.94 -9.16 10.71
N GLY A 47 -10.10 -9.52 10.14
CA GLY A 47 -11.40 -9.43 10.80
C GLY A 47 -11.96 -8.01 11.01
N ALA A 48 -11.19 -6.96 10.80
CA ALA A 48 -11.69 -5.59 10.97
C ALA A 48 -12.75 -5.20 9.89
N PRO A 49 -13.70 -4.31 10.20
CA PRO A 49 -14.67 -3.84 9.20
C PRO A 49 -13.98 -3.10 8.04
N LEU A 50 -14.55 -3.18 6.84
CA LEU A 50 -14.06 -2.44 5.67
C LEU A 50 -14.50 -0.97 5.78
N LEU A 51 -13.59 -0.03 5.55
CA LEU A 51 -13.91 1.40 5.51
C LEU A 51 -14.85 1.69 4.34
N PRO A 52 -16.05 2.23 4.60
CA PRO A 52 -16.94 2.72 3.56
C PRO A 52 -16.39 4.08 3.10
N THR A 53 -15.50 4.06 2.12
CA THR A 53 -15.01 5.27 1.47
C THR A 53 -15.32 5.20 -0.01
N GLU A 54 -15.92 6.26 -0.54
CA GLU A 54 -15.99 6.47 -1.98
C GLU A 54 -14.63 6.98 -2.46
N LYS A 55 -14.07 6.37 -3.51
CA LYS A 55 -12.81 6.83 -4.10
C LYS A 55 -13.10 7.89 -5.14
N VAL A 56 -12.76 9.14 -4.83
CA VAL A 56 -12.81 10.26 -5.78
C VAL A 56 -11.40 10.63 -6.24
N ASN A 57 -11.18 10.79 -7.55
CA ASN A 57 -9.92 11.30 -8.09
C ASN A 57 -10.13 12.73 -8.56
N VAL A 58 -9.26 13.66 -8.13
CA VAL A 58 -9.26 15.04 -8.63
C VAL A 58 -8.37 15.10 -9.87
N TRP A 59 -8.94 15.44 -11.02
CA TRP A 59 -8.15 15.79 -12.19
C TRP A 59 -7.50 17.16 -11.96
N ARG A 60 -6.16 17.23 -12.04
CA ARG A 60 -5.42 18.50 -12.03
C ARG A 60 -4.81 18.74 -13.42
N ARG A 61 -4.96 19.95 -13.94
CA ARG A 61 -4.46 20.38 -15.26
C ARG A 61 -3.08 21.00 -15.12
#